data_AF-F1CF58-F1
#
_entry.id   AF-F1CF58-F1
#
_cell.length_a   1.000
_cell.length_b   1.000
_cell.length_c   1.000
_cell.angle_alpha   90.00
_cell.angle_beta   90.00
_cell.angle_gamma   90.00
#
_symmetry.space_group_name_H-M   'P 1'
#
loop_
_entity.id
_entity.type
_entity.pdbx_description
1 polymer ?
#
loop_
_entity_poly.entity_id
_entity_poly.type
_entity_poly.pdbx_seq_one_letter_code
_entity_poly.pdbx_strand_id
1 'polypeptide(L)'
;KSKGFSWGAAGVSTALFTGPMMADIIKRAKPLRKAKFVCMEGADKLPNGYYGTSVKLNWVLDVNRGIMLAHKMNGESLTPDHGRPLRAVVPGQIGGRSVKWLKKLIITDKPSDNWYHIYDNRVLPTMITPEQSAQEPKWWTDDRYAIYDLNVNSAAAYPQHDEELRLSTAGATYPVRGYAYGGGGRRINRVEISLDKGRSWRLANIDYPEDKYRDFESNLFGGRVDMYWREASFCWCFWNLEIAIADLKESDAILIRAMDE
;
A
#
# COMPACT_ATOMS: atom_id res chain seq x y z
N LYS A 1 -0.11 20.06 -14.43
CA LYS A 1 0.47 18.86 -15.08
C LYS A 1 1.72 18.48 -14.29
N SER A 2 1.90 17.22 -13.94
CA SER A 2 3.07 16.70 -13.20
C SER A 2 3.97 15.87 -14.13
N LYS A 3 5.17 15.52 -13.67
CA LYS A 3 6.03 14.50 -14.28
C LYS A 3 5.72 13.14 -13.65
N GLY A 4 5.59 12.09 -14.46
CA GLY A 4 5.33 10.73 -13.99
C GLY A 4 4.21 10.05 -14.77
N PHE A 5 4.02 8.75 -14.52
CA PHE A 5 2.90 8.01 -15.10
C PHE A 5 1.56 8.48 -14.49
N SER A 6 0.58 8.71 -15.34
CA SER A 6 -0.76 9.17 -14.93
C SER A 6 -1.59 8.00 -14.42
N TRP A 7 -1.34 7.59 -13.18
CA TRP A 7 -2.16 6.59 -12.50
C TRP A 7 -3.60 7.09 -12.31
N GLY A 8 -4.57 6.22 -12.59
CA GLY A 8 -5.91 6.36 -12.03
C GLY A 8 -5.97 5.82 -10.60
N ALA A 9 -7.17 5.51 -10.12
CA ALA A 9 -7.34 4.91 -8.79
C ALA A 9 -6.83 3.46 -8.71
N ALA A 10 -6.65 2.75 -9.84
CA ALA A 10 -6.32 1.33 -9.86
C ALA A 10 -4.82 0.98 -9.70
N GLY A 11 -3.99 1.92 -9.22
CA GLY A 11 -2.56 1.68 -8.93
C GLY A 11 -2.30 0.80 -7.69
N VAL A 12 -3.19 -0.16 -7.41
CA VAL A 12 -3.22 -1.00 -6.22
C VAL A 12 -3.70 -2.40 -6.57
N SER A 13 -3.18 -3.41 -5.89
CA SER A 13 -3.60 -4.81 -6.00
C SER A 13 -3.25 -5.57 -4.72
N THR A 14 -4.01 -6.62 -4.41
CA THR A 14 -3.80 -7.48 -3.23
C THR A 14 -3.57 -8.92 -3.67
N ALA A 15 -2.62 -9.61 -3.04
CA ALA A 15 -2.27 -10.99 -3.37
C ALA A 15 -1.77 -11.77 -2.14
N LEU A 16 -1.87 -13.09 -2.21
CA LEU A 16 -1.25 -13.99 -1.24
C LEU A 16 0.21 -14.22 -1.64
N PHE A 17 1.15 -13.79 -0.81
CA PHE A 17 2.59 -14.01 -1.03
C PHE A 17 3.09 -15.17 -0.17
N THR A 18 3.98 -16.01 -0.73
CA THR A 18 4.61 -17.12 0.00
C THR A 18 6.13 -16.97 -0.02
N GLY A 19 6.73 -17.07 1.15
CA GLY A 19 8.18 -17.11 1.34
C GLY A 19 8.58 -16.93 2.80
N PRO A 20 9.88 -17.01 3.12
CA PRO A 20 10.36 -16.83 4.48
C PRO A 20 10.19 -15.39 4.98
N MET A 21 9.98 -15.24 6.28
CA MET A 21 10.01 -13.92 6.92
C MET A 21 11.42 -13.34 6.84
N MET A 22 11.52 -12.05 6.48
CA MET A 22 12.79 -11.35 6.39
C MET A 22 13.46 -11.28 7.77
N ALA A 23 12.66 -11.17 8.84
CA ALA A 23 13.11 -11.20 10.22
C ALA A 23 14.03 -12.40 10.52
N ASP A 24 13.67 -13.61 10.07
CA ASP A 24 14.41 -14.84 10.38
C ASP A 24 15.78 -14.86 9.70
N ILE A 25 15.87 -14.32 8.49
CA ILE A 25 17.11 -14.20 7.73
C ILE A 25 18.02 -13.15 8.37
N ILE A 26 17.48 -11.99 8.73
CA ILE A 26 18.25 -10.90 9.33
C ILE A 26 18.73 -11.28 10.74
N LYS A 27 17.92 -11.98 11.55
CA LYS A 27 18.34 -12.49 12.87
C LYS A 27 19.56 -13.42 12.77
N ARG A 28 19.62 -14.27 11.74
CA ARG A 28 20.78 -15.18 11.51
C ARG A 28 22.07 -14.42 11.23
N ALA A 29 21.99 -13.23 10.61
CA ALA A 29 23.14 -12.37 10.36
C ALA A 29 23.67 -11.64 11.61
N LYS A 30 22.97 -11.75 12.76
CA LYS A 30 23.34 -11.13 14.05
C LYS A 30 23.70 -9.64 13.91
N PRO A 31 22.72 -8.76 13.58
CA PRO A 31 22.97 -7.34 13.34
C PRO A 31 23.69 -6.68 14.53
N LEU A 32 24.64 -5.80 14.23
CA LEU A 32 25.33 -5.01 15.25
C LEU A 32 24.32 -4.11 15.99
N ARG A 33 24.55 -3.84 17.28
CA ARG A 33 23.68 -2.98 18.10
C ARG A 33 23.42 -1.59 17.51
N LYS A 34 24.36 -1.06 16.73
CA LYS A 34 24.24 0.24 16.05
C LYS A 34 23.40 0.23 14.77
N ALA A 35 23.06 -0.95 14.25
CA ALA A 35 22.29 -1.08 13.02
C ALA A 35 20.87 -0.54 13.20
N LYS A 36 20.36 0.13 12.17
CA LYS A 36 19.05 0.80 12.16
C LYS A 36 18.24 0.54 10.90
N PHE A 37 18.88 0.13 9.80
CA PHE A 37 18.22 -0.06 8.50
C PHE A 37 18.65 -1.38 7.84
N VAL A 38 17.77 -1.87 6.97
CA VAL A 38 18.04 -2.93 6.01
C VAL A 38 17.89 -2.32 4.63
N CYS A 39 19.01 -2.07 3.96
CA CYS A 39 19.05 -1.69 2.56
C CYS A 39 18.86 -2.93 1.68
N MET A 40 18.08 -2.77 0.62
CA MET A 40 17.71 -3.79 -0.36
C MET A 40 18.17 -3.32 -1.74
N GLU A 41 18.80 -4.19 -2.51
CA GLU A 41 19.22 -3.93 -3.90
C GLU A 41 18.67 -5.02 -4.82
N GLY A 42 18.04 -4.59 -5.93
CA GLY A 42 17.54 -5.45 -7.00
C GLY A 42 18.61 -5.78 -8.05
N ALA A 43 18.27 -6.67 -8.97
CA ALA A 43 19.14 -7.06 -10.10
C ALA A 43 18.97 -6.17 -11.34
N ASP A 44 17.93 -5.35 -11.39
CA ASP A 44 17.57 -4.54 -12.55
C ASP A 44 18.50 -3.34 -12.69
N LYS A 45 19.09 -3.19 -13.88
CA LYS A 45 19.97 -2.07 -14.21
C LYS A 45 19.15 -0.97 -14.87
N LEU A 46 19.00 0.14 -14.16
CA LEU A 46 18.28 1.34 -14.58
C LEU A 46 19.30 2.46 -14.94
N PRO A 47 18.86 3.62 -15.48
CA PRO A 47 19.77 4.68 -15.91
C PRO A 47 20.73 5.18 -14.83
N ASN A 48 20.33 5.15 -13.55
CA ASN A 48 21.13 5.62 -12.41
C ASN A 48 21.67 4.45 -11.55
N GLY A 49 21.85 3.26 -12.14
CA GLY A 49 22.37 2.08 -11.46
C GLY A 49 21.29 1.06 -11.12
N TYR A 50 21.56 0.20 -10.14
CA TYR A 50 20.60 -0.79 -9.69
C TYR A 50 19.53 -0.16 -8.81
N TYR A 51 18.28 -0.63 -8.92
CA TYR A 51 17.25 -0.18 -7.99
C TYR A 51 17.61 -0.58 -6.56
N GLY A 52 17.60 0.39 -5.65
CA GLY A 52 17.90 0.13 -4.26
C GLY A 52 17.18 1.10 -3.33
N THR A 53 16.87 0.60 -2.14
CA THR A 53 16.14 1.36 -1.13
C THR A 53 16.38 0.79 0.26
N SER A 54 15.77 1.33 1.31
CA SER A 54 15.87 0.76 2.65
C SER A 54 14.55 0.76 3.40
N VAL A 55 14.47 -0.08 4.42
CA VAL A 55 13.43 -0.10 5.45
C VAL A 55 14.09 -0.12 6.83
N LYS A 56 13.37 0.33 7.87
CA LYS A 56 13.91 0.34 9.23
C LYS A 56 14.10 -1.09 9.75
N LEU A 57 15.22 -1.36 10.40
CA LEU A 57 15.56 -2.67 10.94
C LEU A 57 14.56 -3.13 12.02
N ASN A 58 14.09 -2.21 12.87
CA ASN A 58 13.09 -2.56 13.89
C ASN A 58 11.77 -3.02 13.26
N TRP A 59 11.38 -2.46 12.12
CA TRP A 59 10.19 -2.90 11.38
C TRP A 59 10.40 -4.25 10.71
N VAL A 60 11.59 -4.54 10.19
CA VAL A 60 11.93 -5.85 9.64
C VAL A 60 11.90 -6.94 10.70
N LEU A 61 12.32 -6.62 11.93
CA LEU A 61 12.33 -7.56 13.05
C LEU A 61 10.97 -7.69 13.75
N ASP A 62 10.05 -6.77 13.51
CA ASP A 62 8.70 -6.79 14.05
C ASP A 62 7.84 -7.82 13.30
N VAL A 63 7.54 -8.91 13.99
CA VAL A 63 6.73 -10.01 13.44
C VAL A 63 5.32 -9.54 13.07
N ASN A 64 4.76 -8.53 13.75
CA ASN A 64 3.45 -7.97 13.42
C ASN A 64 3.43 -7.33 12.04
N ARG A 65 4.58 -6.83 11.54
CA ARG A 65 4.68 -6.20 10.21
C ARG A 65 4.78 -7.19 9.05
N GLY A 66 5.02 -8.47 9.31
CA GLY A 66 4.96 -9.53 8.30
C GLY A 66 5.86 -9.32 7.07
N ILE A 67 6.99 -8.61 7.21
CA ILE A 67 7.91 -8.34 6.10
C ILE A 67 8.58 -9.65 5.68
N MET A 68 8.49 -9.99 4.39
CA MET A 68 8.91 -11.30 3.87
C MET A 68 9.74 -11.20 2.59
N LEU A 69 10.45 -12.28 2.28
CA LEU A 69 11.07 -12.50 0.98
C LEU A 69 10.22 -13.51 0.20
N ALA A 70 9.38 -13.04 -0.70
CA ALA A 70 8.44 -13.87 -1.42
C ALA A 70 9.07 -14.49 -2.67
N HIS A 71 8.75 -15.77 -2.92
CA HIS A 71 9.09 -16.51 -4.14
C HIS A 71 7.85 -17.04 -4.88
N LYS A 72 6.65 -16.90 -4.28
CA LYS A 72 5.36 -17.14 -4.95
C LYS A 72 4.39 -15.98 -4.72
N MET A 73 3.45 -15.84 -5.65
CA MET A 73 2.31 -14.93 -5.60
C MET A 73 1.08 -15.70 -6.07
N ASN A 74 0.02 -15.76 -5.24
CA ASN A 74 -1.20 -16.52 -5.48
C ASN A 74 -0.96 -18.01 -5.81
N GLY A 75 0.01 -18.62 -5.13
CA GLY A 75 0.34 -20.04 -5.29
C GLY A 75 1.27 -20.39 -6.45
N GLU A 76 1.44 -19.46 -7.39
CA GLU A 76 2.33 -19.60 -8.54
C GLU A 76 3.71 -19.00 -8.27
N SER A 77 4.72 -19.48 -9.01
CA SER A 77 6.04 -18.82 -8.99
C SER A 77 5.91 -17.38 -9.47
N LEU A 78 6.69 -16.46 -8.90
CA LEU A 78 6.70 -15.07 -9.36
C LEU A 78 6.94 -14.99 -10.86
N THR A 79 6.16 -14.15 -11.55
CA THR A 79 6.43 -13.79 -12.95
C THR A 79 7.61 -12.81 -13.03
N PRO A 80 8.24 -12.60 -14.20
CA PRO A 80 9.30 -11.62 -14.36
C PRO A 80 8.91 -10.22 -13.85
N ASP A 81 7.72 -9.71 -14.20
CA ASP A 81 7.24 -8.40 -13.78
C ASP A 81 7.02 -8.28 -12.27
N HIS A 82 6.77 -9.41 -11.60
CA HIS A 82 6.59 -9.48 -10.15
C HIS A 82 7.86 -9.88 -9.40
N GLY A 83 9.02 -9.88 -10.05
CA GLY A 83 10.32 -10.00 -9.39
C GLY A 83 10.91 -11.41 -9.31
N ARG A 84 10.57 -12.30 -10.25
CA ARG A 84 11.16 -13.64 -10.33
C ARG A 84 12.70 -13.62 -10.20
N PRO A 85 13.33 -14.47 -9.37
CA PRO A 85 12.73 -15.53 -8.56
C PRO A 85 12.35 -15.09 -7.14
N LEU A 86 12.76 -13.90 -6.70
CA LEU A 86 12.62 -13.46 -5.32
C LEU A 86 12.42 -11.95 -5.23
N ARG A 87 11.47 -11.51 -4.41
CA ARG A 87 11.26 -10.10 -4.07
C ARG A 87 11.11 -9.90 -2.57
N ALA A 88 11.38 -8.69 -2.09
CA ALA A 88 10.83 -8.24 -0.82
C ALA A 88 9.33 -7.92 -0.98
N VAL A 89 8.55 -8.23 0.05
CA VAL A 89 7.17 -7.77 0.25
C VAL A 89 7.13 -7.09 1.61
N VAL A 90 6.78 -5.80 1.61
CA VAL A 90 6.77 -4.93 2.78
C VAL A 90 5.33 -4.44 3.03
N PRO A 91 4.53 -5.17 3.82
CA PRO A 91 3.13 -4.84 4.05
C PRO A 91 2.94 -3.44 4.64
N GLY A 92 1.87 -2.75 4.23
CA GLY A 92 1.51 -1.42 4.72
C GLY A 92 2.42 -0.27 4.25
N GLN A 93 3.41 -0.53 3.40
CA GLN A 93 4.29 0.49 2.80
C GLN A 93 4.06 0.63 1.30
N ILE A 94 4.51 1.75 0.73
CA ILE A 94 4.46 1.95 -0.72
C ILE A 94 5.20 0.83 -1.48
N GLY A 95 4.72 0.53 -2.69
CA GLY A 95 5.30 -0.50 -3.55
C GLY A 95 6.79 -0.34 -3.83
N GLY A 96 7.31 0.89 -3.84
CA GLY A 96 8.74 1.17 -4.02
C GLY A 96 9.64 0.55 -2.94
N ARG A 97 9.14 0.30 -1.72
CA ARG A 97 9.95 -0.37 -0.68
C ARG A 97 9.98 -1.90 -0.83
N SER A 98 9.13 -2.47 -1.69
CA SER A 98 9.07 -3.91 -1.97
C SER A 98 9.97 -4.27 -3.17
N VAL A 99 11.29 -4.24 -2.97
CA VAL A 99 12.30 -4.44 -4.03
C VAL A 99 12.13 -5.78 -4.75
N LYS A 100 12.00 -5.73 -6.08
CA LYS A 100 11.92 -6.88 -6.98
C LYS A 100 13.32 -7.38 -7.37
N TRP A 101 13.39 -8.63 -7.85
CA TRP A 101 14.64 -9.25 -8.33
C TRP A 101 15.77 -9.14 -7.30
N LEU A 102 15.46 -9.41 -6.03
CA LEU A 102 16.30 -9.08 -4.88
C LEU A 102 17.67 -9.79 -4.97
N LYS A 103 18.74 -9.02 -4.81
CA LYS A 103 20.13 -9.50 -4.83
C LYS A 103 20.87 -9.32 -3.52
N LYS A 104 20.68 -8.20 -2.83
CA LYS A 104 21.41 -7.90 -1.60
C LYS A 104 20.49 -7.41 -0.49
N LEU A 105 20.81 -7.83 0.73
CA LEU A 105 20.35 -7.25 1.98
C LEU A 105 21.57 -6.72 2.72
N ILE A 106 21.62 -5.42 2.98
CA ILE A 106 22.77 -4.74 3.57
C ILE A 106 22.30 -4.04 4.84
N ILE A 107 22.86 -4.43 5.98
CA ILE A 107 22.46 -3.90 7.28
C ILE A 107 23.34 -2.70 7.62
N THR A 108 22.72 -1.54 7.87
CA THR A 108 23.42 -0.26 8.03
C THR A 108 22.89 0.52 9.24
N ASP A 109 23.63 1.53 9.70
CA ASP A 109 23.20 2.47 10.75
C ASP A 109 22.48 3.72 10.18
N LYS A 110 22.50 3.88 8.85
CA LYS A 110 21.86 4.97 8.08
C LYS A 110 20.96 4.42 6.98
N PRO A 111 19.97 5.18 6.49
CA PRO A 111 19.18 4.81 5.31
C PRO A 111 20.06 4.61 4.08
N SER A 112 19.47 3.99 3.06
CA SER A 112 20.10 3.77 1.75
C SER A 112 20.54 5.09 1.10
N ASP A 113 21.77 5.14 0.61
CA ASP A 113 22.32 6.22 -0.21
C ASP A 113 22.10 5.99 -1.73
N ASN A 114 21.42 4.91 -2.12
CA ASN A 114 21.06 4.63 -3.51
C ASN A 114 20.27 5.78 -4.14
N TRP A 115 20.58 6.10 -5.40
CA TRP A 115 19.97 7.19 -6.16
C TRP A 115 18.43 7.13 -6.13
N TYR A 116 17.82 5.95 -6.29
CA TYR A 116 16.38 5.74 -6.28
C TYR A 116 15.74 5.87 -4.88
N HIS A 117 16.52 5.80 -3.80
CA HIS A 117 16.05 6.11 -2.46
C HIS A 117 16.01 7.62 -2.19
N ILE A 118 16.94 8.36 -2.80
CA ILE A 118 17.08 9.80 -2.61
C ILE A 118 16.10 10.54 -3.52
N TYR A 119 16.14 10.29 -4.83
CA TYR A 119 15.48 11.10 -5.86
C TYR A 119 14.12 10.57 -6.35
N ASP A 120 13.53 9.63 -5.63
CA ASP A 120 12.22 9.07 -5.94
C ASP A 120 11.45 8.73 -4.64
N ASN A 121 10.14 8.50 -4.76
CA ASN A 121 9.28 8.03 -3.66
C ASN A 121 9.31 8.96 -2.42
N ARG A 122 9.18 10.27 -2.66
CA ARG A 122 9.05 11.32 -1.64
C ARG A 122 7.82 12.19 -1.88
N VAL A 123 7.17 12.64 -0.82
CA VAL A 123 6.20 13.75 -0.89
C VAL A 123 6.90 15.00 -0.39
N LEU A 124 7.31 15.85 -1.32
CA LEU A 124 7.95 17.12 -0.97
C LEU A 124 6.90 18.13 -0.46
N PRO A 125 7.30 19.09 0.39
CA PRO A 125 6.41 20.15 0.84
C PRO A 125 5.80 20.92 -0.34
N THR A 126 4.51 21.29 -0.22
CA THR A 126 3.70 21.81 -1.34
C THR A 126 4.17 23.15 -1.90
N MET A 127 4.94 23.93 -1.15
CA MET A 127 5.52 25.19 -1.62
C MET A 127 6.76 25.01 -2.50
N ILE A 128 7.30 23.79 -2.61
CA ILE A 128 8.48 23.51 -3.43
C ILE A 128 8.05 23.28 -4.88
N THR A 129 8.54 24.13 -5.78
CA THR A 129 8.20 24.01 -7.20
C THR A 129 8.99 22.88 -7.88
N PRO A 130 8.51 22.37 -9.04
CA PRO A 130 9.27 21.42 -9.84
C PRO A 130 10.69 21.92 -10.18
N GLU A 131 10.85 23.21 -10.48
CA GLU A 131 12.13 23.83 -10.81
C GLU A 131 13.07 23.81 -9.60
N GLN A 132 12.59 24.20 -8.42
CA GLN A 132 13.36 24.13 -7.17
C GLN A 132 13.79 22.69 -6.85
N SER A 133 12.86 21.74 -6.96
CA SER A 133 13.17 20.32 -6.71
C SER A 133 14.24 19.76 -7.66
N ALA A 134 14.32 20.28 -8.89
CA ALA A 134 15.30 19.85 -9.88
C ALA A 134 16.69 20.48 -9.66
N GLN A 135 16.74 21.72 -9.16
CA GLN A 135 17.97 22.48 -9.01
C GLN A 135 18.63 22.34 -7.63
N GLU A 136 17.86 21.99 -6.59
CA GLU A 136 18.32 21.99 -5.20
C GLU A 136 18.27 20.56 -4.60
N PRO A 137 19.38 19.81 -4.60
CA PRO A 137 19.43 18.42 -4.10
C PRO A 137 18.99 18.23 -2.65
N LYS A 138 19.09 19.29 -1.82
CA LYS A 138 18.72 19.25 -0.40
C LYS A 138 17.26 18.85 -0.15
N TRP A 139 16.35 19.09 -1.11
CA TRP A 139 14.95 18.69 -0.98
C TRP A 139 14.77 17.17 -0.99
N TRP A 140 15.72 16.43 -1.55
CA TRP A 140 15.68 14.98 -1.69
C TRP A 140 16.43 14.23 -0.59
N THR A 141 17.20 14.92 0.26
CA THR A 141 18.03 14.27 1.29
C THR A 141 17.43 14.35 2.69
N ASP A 142 16.29 15.03 2.85
CA ASP A 142 15.55 15.09 4.12
C ASP A 142 14.58 13.92 4.24
N ASP A 143 14.91 12.96 5.10
CA ASP A 143 14.14 11.73 5.30
C ASP A 143 12.71 11.94 5.82
N ARG A 144 12.38 13.14 6.32
CA ARG A 144 10.99 13.47 6.68
C ARG A 144 10.05 13.42 5.49
N TYR A 145 10.58 13.53 4.27
CA TYR A 145 9.80 13.47 3.03
C TYR A 145 9.80 12.08 2.39
N ALA A 146 10.65 11.15 2.86
CA ALA A 146 10.71 9.79 2.33
C ALA A 146 9.45 9.00 2.70
N ILE A 147 8.76 8.45 1.70
CA ILE A 147 7.53 7.71 1.94
C ILE A 147 7.86 6.29 2.40
N TYR A 148 7.26 5.85 3.50
CA TYR A 148 7.34 4.46 3.98
C TYR A 148 5.92 3.90 4.07
N ASP A 149 5.30 3.98 5.25
CA ASP A 149 3.92 3.56 5.47
C ASP A 149 2.98 4.42 4.59
N LEU A 150 1.97 3.76 4.01
CA LEU A 150 0.91 4.44 3.25
C LEU A 150 0.08 5.37 4.15
N ASN A 151 -0.49 6.41 3.55
CA ASN A 151 -1.60 7.15 4.13
C ASN A 151 -2.93 6.40 3.88
N VAL A 152 -4.00 6.87 4.52
CA VAL A 152 -5.35 6.40 4.24
C VAL A 152 -5.78 6.83 2.84
N ASN A 153 -6.37 5.90 2.10
CA ASN A 153 -6.99 6.17 0.81
C ASN A 153 -8.30 5.38 0.66
N SER A 154 -9.22 5.91 -0.14
CA SER A 154 -10.47 5.26 -0.53
C SER A 154 -10.90 5.73 -1.92
N ALA A 155 -11.46 4.82 -2.71
CA ALA A 155 -11.99 5.16 -4.03
C ALA A 155 -13.29 4.40 -4.30
N ALA A 156 -14.24 5.07 -4.97
CA ALA A 156 -15.41 4.42 -5.53
C ALA A 156 -15.02 3.56 -6.74
N ALA A 157 -15.58 2.36 -6.79
CA ALA A 157 -15.58 1.53 -7.99
C ALA A 157 -16.95 1.54 -8.69
N TYR A 158 -18.01 1.86 -7.95
CA TYR A 158 -19.37 2.04 -8.45
C TYR A 158 -19.99 3.31 -7.84
N PRO A 159 -20.68 4.16 -8.63
CA PRO A 159 -20.94 3.99 -10.07
C PRO A 159 -19.66 4.02 -10.92
N GLN A 160 -19.70 3.32 -12.06
CA GLN A 160 -18.59 3.35 -13.01
C GLN A 160 -18.52 4.72 -13.70
N HIS A 161 -17.35 5.02 -14.30
CA HIS A 161 -17.22 6.21 -15.12
C HIS A 161 -18.20 6.12 -16.30
N ASP A 162 -18.92 7.21 -16.56
CA ASP A 162 -19.99 7.31 -17.57
C ASP A 162 -21.14 6.31 -17.41
N GLU A 163 -21.33 5.74 -16.21
CA GLU A 163 -22.52 4.93 -15.91
C GLU A 163 -23.79 5.80 -15.88
N GLU A 164 -24.77 5.43 -16.69
CA GLU A 164 -26.08 6.09 -16.72
C GLU A 164 -27.16 5.26 -16.01
N LEU A 165 -27.83 5.88 -15.04
CA LEU A 165 -28.96 5.27 -14.34
C LEU A 165 -30.29 5.81 -14.87
N ARG A 166 -31.08 4.95 -15.52
CA ARG A 166 -32.44 5.31 -15.96
C ARG A 166 -33.41 5.35 -14.78
N LEU A 167 -33.83 6.55 -14.39
CA LEU A 167 -34.73 6.77 -13.26
C LEU A 167 -36.11 6.08 -13.41
N SER A 168 -36.60 5.91 -14.64
CA SER A 168 -37.90 5.26 -14.89
C SER A 168 -37.91 3.76 -14.58
N THR A 169 -36.74 3.13 -14.56
CA THR A 169 -36.57 1.69 -14.30
C THR A 169 -35.72 1.43 -13.05
N ALA A 170 -35.24 2.48 -12.38
CA ALA A 170 -34.43 2.36 -11.18
C ALA A 170 -35.27 1.83 -10.01
N GLY A 171 -34.64 1.04 -9.14
CA GLY A 171 -35.23 0.64 -7.87
C GLY A 171 -35.31 1.80 -6.87
N ALA A 172 -35.61 1.48 -5.60
CA ALA A 172 -35.66 2.50 -4.55
C ALA A 172 -34.27 3.03 -4.16
N THR A 173 -33.23 2.21 -4.31
CA THR A 173 -31.84 2.52 -3.94
C THR A 173 -30.85 2.18 -5.05
N TYR A 174 -29.66 2.74 -4.94
CA TYR A 174 -28.49 2.43 -5.76
C TYR A 174 -27.31 2.03 -4.87
N PRO A 175 -26.65 0.89 -5.14
CA PRO A 175 -25.51 0.41 -4.37
C PRO A 175 -24.21 1.12 -4.77
N VAL A 176 -23.78 2.11 -3.99
CA VAL A 176 -22.45 2.71 -4.15
C VAL A 176 -21.44 1.83 -3.40
N ARG A 177 -20.31 1.51 -4.04
CA ARG A 177 -19.29 0.64 -3.45
C ARG A 177 -17.90 0.95 -3.94
N GLY A 178 -16.92 0.58 -3.14
CA GLY A 178 -15.51 0.80 -3.45
C GLY A 178 -14.59 0.04 -2.52
N TYR A 179 -13.36 0.50 -2.45
CA TYR A 179 -12.34 -0.06 -1.55
C TYR A 179 -11.68 1.06 -0.75
N ALA A 180 -11.07 0.70 0.37
CA ALA A 180 -10.22 1.57 1.16
C ALA A 180 -9.00 0.81 1.69
N TYR A 181 -7.89 1.51 1.88
CA TYR A 181 -6.66 0.96 2.44
C TYR A 181 -5.91 1.99 3.28
N GLY A 182 -5.08 1.50 4.19
CA GLY A 182 -4.19 2.29 5.02
C GLY A 182 -2.76 1.75 5.00
N GLY A 183 -1.88 2.39 5.75
CA GLY A 183 -0.49 1.96 5.91
C GLY A 183 -0.14 1.54 7.32
N GLY A 184 1.06 0.99 7.49
CA GLY A 184 1.62 0.65 8.80
C GLY A 184 0.83 -0.39 9.60
N GLY A 185 -0.14 -1.08 9.01
CA GLY A 185 -1.00 -2.03 9.69
C GLY A 185 -2.26 -1.43 10.34
N ARG A 186 -2.53 -0.13 10.16
CA ARG A 186 -3.70 0.53 10.75
C ARG A 186 -4.97 0.14 10.00
N ARG A 187 -5.99 -0.30 10.73
CA ARG A 187 -7.28 -0.70 10.17
C ARG A 187 -8.08 0.54 9.77
N ILE A 188 -8.70 0.50 8.59
CA ILE A 188 -9.76 1.47 8.25
C ILE A 188 -10.96 1.16 9.13
N ASN A 189 -11.29 2.03 10.08
CA ASN A 189 -12.42 1.82 11.00
C ASN A 189 -13.72 2.47 10.50
N ARG A 190 -13.60 3.39 9.52
CA ARG A 190 -14.74 4.18 9.07
C ARG A 190 -14.57 4.61 7.61
N VAL A 191 -15.62 4.40 6.83
CA VAL A 191 -15.81 5.00 5.51
C VAL A 191 -17.13 5.76 5.53
N GLU A 192 -17.09 7.01 5.09
CA GLU A 192 -18.24 7.89 5.10
C GLU A 192 -18.49 8.46 3.70
N ILE A 193 -19.77 8.59 3.36
CA ILE A 193 -20.23 9.09 2.07
C ILE A 193 -21.05 10.36 2.29
N SER A 194 -20.78 11.39 1.50
CA SER A 194 -21.54 12.64 1.49
C SER A 194 -22.12 12.88 0.11
N LEU A 195 -23.37 13.37 0.11
CA LEU A 195 -24.15 13.72 -1.08
C LEU A 195 -24.41 15.22 -1.17
N ASP A 196 -24.01 15.98 -0.15
CA ASP A 196 -24.35 17.39 0.03
C ASP A 196 -23.10 18.30 0.12
N LYS A 197 -22.04 17.90 -0.59
CA LYS A 197 -20.74 18.61 -0.68
C LYS A 197 -20.00 18.63 0.66
N GLY A 198 -20.15 17.57 1.47
CA GLY A 198 -19.41 17.35 2.71
C GLY A 198 -20.05 17.98 3.95
N ARG A 199 -21.30 18.45 3.86
CA ARG A 199 -22.03 19.06 4.99
C ARG A 199 -22.54 18.01 5.97
N SER A 200 -23.03 16.88 5.46
CA SER A 200 -23.42 15.71 6.23
C SER A 200 -22.80 14.43 5.65
N TRP A 201 -22.66 13.42 6.52
CA TRP A 201 -21.94 12.18 6.22
C TRP A 201 -22.77 10.98 6.67
N ARG A 202 -22.86 9.98 5.80
CA ARG A 202 -23.52 8.69 6.07
C ARG A 202 -22.45 7.63 6.23
N LEU A 203 -22.60 6.78 7.24
CA LEU A 203 -21.66 5.70 7.52
C LEU A 203 -21.88 4.53 6.55
N ALA A 204 -20.84 4.11 5.84
CA ALA A 204 -20.87 2.95 4.96
C ALA A 204 -20.63 1.65 5.74
N ASN A 205 -21.11 0.54 5.19
CA ASN A 205 -20.73 -0.80 5.66
C ASN A 205 -19.32 -1.13 5.17
N ILE A 206 -18.53 -1.85 5.97
CA ILE A 206 -17.17 -2.28 5.60
C ILE A 206 -17.06 -3.80 5.75
N ASP A 207 -16.58 -4.46 4.70
CA ASP A 207 -16.14 -5.86 4.69
C ASP A 207 -14.61 -5.92 4.75
N TYR A 208 -14.08 -6.78 5.61
CA TYR A 208 -12.65 -6.99 5.82
C TYR A 208 -12.26 -8.43 5.44
N PRO A 209 -11.99 -8.72 4.14
CA PRO A 209 -11.67 -10.07 3.71
C PRO A 209 -10.44 -10.68 4.40
N GLU A 210 -9.51 -9.85 4.89
CA GLU A 210 -8.34 -10.28 5.66
C GLU A 210 -8.73 -11.03 6.94
N ASP A 211 -9.85 -10.68 7.58
CA ASP A 211 -10.26 -11.28 8.85
C ASP A 211 -10.65 -12.76 8.69
N LYS A 212 -11.13 -13.14 7.49
CA LYS A 212 -11.36 -14.56 7.14
C LYS A 212 -10.07 -15.39 7.21
N TYR A 213 -8.90 -14.75 7.03
CA TYR A 213 -7.60 -15.41 7.15
C TYR A 213 -7.02 -15.35 8.57
N ARG A 214 -7.53 -14.50 9.46
CA ARG A 214 -7.17 -14.52 10.88
C ARG A 214 -7.74 -15.76 11.57
N ASP A 215 -8.95 -16.15 11.19
CA ASP A 215 -9.62 -17.36 11.69
C ASP A 215 -9.17 -18.64 10.96
N PHE A 216 -8.31 -18.52 9.94
CA PHE A 216 -7.84 -19.65 9.15
C PHE A 216 -6.51 -20.20 9.69
N GLU A 217 -6.55 -21.41 10.24
CA GLU A 217 -5.35 -22.12 10.72
C GLU A 217 -5.03 -23.33 9.82
N SER A 218 -4.27 -23.11 8.75
CA SER A 218 -3.74 -24.19 7.91
C SER A 218 -2.58 -23.72 7.04
N ASN A 219 -2.10 -24.63 6.18
CA ASN A 219 -1.12 -24.32 5.15
C ASN A 219 -1.81 -23.94 3.85
N LEU A 220 -1.30 -22.90 3.20
CA LEU A 220 -1.76 -22.44 1.89
C LEU A 220 -0.53 -22.25 1.00
N PHE A 221 -0.54 -22.91 -0.16
CA PHE A 221 0.56 -22.89 -1.15
C PHE A 221 1.96 -23.31 -0.65
N GLY A 222 2.00 -24.09 0.43
CA GLY A 222 3.23 -24.56 1.07
C GLY A 222 3.79 -23.60 2.13
N GLY A 223 3.06 -22.54 2.49
CA GLY A 223 3.36 -21.69 3.64
C GLY A 223 2.28 -21.82 4.72
N ARG A 224 2.66 -21.67 5.99
CA ARG A 224 1.70 -21.55 7.09
C ARG A 224 1.04 -20.18 7.04
N VAL A 225 -0.30 -20.15 7.10
CA VAL A 225 -1.05 -18.92 7.36
C VAL A 225 -1.09 -18.74 8.88
N ASP A 226 -0.46 -17.67 9.37
CA ASP A 226 -0.32 -17.39 10.80
C ASP A 226 -0.68 -15.94 11.09
N MET A 227 -1.98 -15.68 11.11
CA MET A 227 -2.55 -14.32 11.24
C MET A 227 -3.44 -14.14 12.48
N TYR A 228 -3.82 -15.21 13.19
CA TYR A 228 -4.78 -15.16 14.31
C TYR A 228 -4.39 -14.18 15.43
N TRP A 229 -3.09 -14.04 15.70
CA TRP A 229 -2.54 -13.18 16.76
C TRP A 229 -2.24 -11.75 16.30
N ARG A 230 -2.25 -11.49 14.99
CA ARG A 230 -1.96 -10.17 14.45
C ARG A 230 -3.23 -9.33 14.56
N GLU A 231 -3.08 -8.11 15.05
CA GLU A 231 -4.14 -7.10 15.01
C GLU A 231 -3.98 -6.16 13.80
N ALA A 232 -2.76 -6.08 13.25
CA ALA A 232 -2.44 -5.27 12.08
C ALA A 232 -3.22 -5.70 10.84
N SER A 233 -3.70 -4.73 10.06
CA SER A 233 -4.42 -4.91 8.79
C SER A 233 -3.54 -4.48 7.61
N PHE A 234 -3.22 -5.41 6.71
CA PHE A 234 -2.35 -5.16 5.56
C PHE A 234 -3.03 -5.29 4.21
N CYS A 235 -4.26 -5.81 4.18
CA CYS A 235 -5.07 -5.83 2.98
C CYS A 235 -6.04 -4.63 2.96
N TRP A 236 -6.48 -4.27 1.77
CA TRP A 236 -7.61 -3.37 1.62
C TRP A 236 -8.89 -3.96 2.23
N CYS A 237 -9.84 -3.09 2.53
CA CYS A 237 -11.22 -3.43 2.85
C CYS A 237 -12.14 -2.95 1.73
N PHE A 238 -13.36 -3.48 1.68
CA PHE A 238 -14.37 -3.08 0.72
C PHE A 238 -15.52 -2.41 1.45
N TRP A 239 -16.05 -1.32 0.90
CA TRP A 239 -17.16 -0.60 1.50
C TRP A 239 -18.35 -0.53 0.55
N ASN A 240 -19.55 -0.44 1.12
CA ASN A 240 -20.79 -0.25 0.38
C ASN A 240 -21.80 0.58 1.16
N LEU A 241 -22.68 1.28 0.43
CA LEU A 241 -23.84 1.97 0.97
C LEU A 241 -24.97 1.99 -0.06
N GLU A 242 -26.16 1.57 0.36
CA GLU A 242 -27.40 1.76 -0.40
C GLU A 242 -27.85 3.22 -0.29
N ILE A 243 -27.91 3.93 -1.41
CA ILE A 243 -28.34 5.32 -1.44
C ILE A 243 -29.71 5.41 -2.10
N ALA A 244 -30.66 6.09 -1.46
CA ALA A 244 -31.97 6.33 -2.05
C ALA A 244 -31.82 7.10 -3.38
N ILE A 245 -32.52 6.65 -4.43
CA ILE A 245 -32.51 7.32 -5.74
C ILE A 245 -32.98 8.78 -5.63
N ALA A 246 -33.95 9.03 -4.73
CA ALA A 246 -34.42 10.39 -4.45
C ALA A 246 -33.29 11.32 -3.97
N ASP A 247 -32.37 10.82 -3.14
CA ASP A 247 -31.24 11.60 -2.66
C ASP A 247 -30.22 11.82 -3.78
N LEU A 248 -29.91 10.80 -4.57
CA LEU A 248 -28.98 10.91 -5.70
C LEU A 248 -29.46 11.92 -6.74
N LYS A 249 -30.77 11.97 -6.99
CA LYS A 249 -31.37 12.93 -7.93
C LYS A 249 -31.11 14.38 -7.53
N GLU A 250 -31.11 14.66 -6.23
CA GLU A 250 -30.88 16.00 -5.68
C GLU A 250 -29.40 16.29 -5.41
N SER A 251 -28.49 15.39 -5.81
CA SER A 251 -27.07 15.46 -5.52
C SER A 251 -26.23 15.65 -6.78
N ASP A 252 -25.30 16.60 -6.74
CA ASP A 252 -24.38 16.85 -7.85
C ASP A 252 -23.14 15.95 -7.82
N ALA A 253 -22.83 15.33 -6.68
CA ALA A 253 -21.61 14.57 -6.46
C ALA A 253 -21.73 13.57 -5.30
N ILE A 254 -20.93 12.51 -5.37
CA ILE A 254 -20.70 11.56 -4.29
C ILE A 254 -19.28 11.78 -3.77
N LEU A 255 -19.14 12.22 -2.53
CA LEU A 255 -17.85 12.36 -1.85
C LEU A 255 -17.63 11.18 -0.91
N ILE A 256 -16.41 10.68 -0.85
CA ILE A 256 -16.02 9.58 0.04
C ILE A 256 -14.80 10.00 0.86
N ARG A 257 -14.80 9.64 2.14
CA ARG A 257 -13.60 9.69 2.98
C ARG A 257 -13.49 8.43 3.81
N ALA A 258 -12.25 8.05 4.13
CA ALA A 258 -11.94 6.96 5.05
C ALA A 258 -11.11 7.50 6.21
N MET A 259 -11.21 6.82 7.36
CA MET A 259 -10.44 7.08 8.57
C MET A 259 -9.91 5.75 9.10
N ASP A 260 -8.65 5.76 9.56
CA ASP A 260 -8.01 4.64 10.25
C ASP A 260 -8.10 4.79 11.78
N GLU A 261 -7.69 3.73 12.48
CA GLU A 261 -7.51 3.69 13.94
C GLU A 261 -6.32 4.53 14.43
#